data_AF-A0A1D6HQX0-F1
#
_entry.id   AF-A0A1D6HQX0-F1
#
_cell.length_a   1.000
_cell.length_b   1.000
_cell.length_c   1.000
_cell.angle_alpha   90.00
_cell.angle_beta   90.00
_cell.angle_gamma   90.00
#
_symmetry.space_group_name_H-M   'P 1'
#
loop_
_entity.id
_entity.type
_entity.pdbx_description
1 polymer ?
#
loop_
_entity_poly.entity_id
_entity_poly.type
_entity_poly.pdbx_seq_one_letter_code
_entity_poly.pdbx_strand_id
1 'polypeptide(L)'
;MFRKYFRWALTHPSTDLEDEKLKRHMKPDFLDMVPWYSGTSADLFKTAFDLMVSVTLFVGRFDMRMMQAAMKGPTGNTPNDDLLYDHFNEREDLWFDFVADTGDGGNSSYTVARLLAQPSIRTVIGGSMHTLPRGNLLIIGGDLAYPNPSSFTYERRFFRPFEYALQPPPWYRDEHIALDKPELPPGVSKMTEYDGPQCFIIPGNHDWFDGLHTFMRYICHKSWLGGWFLPQKKSYFALHLPKGWWIFGLDLSLHGDVDVYQFKFFADVCQNKVGENDSVIVVTHEPNWLLDWYWNETTGKNVSHLIQEYLKGRCKLRMAGDLHHFMRHSATRSEKNNFVQHLLVNGCGGAFLHPTHVFRNFERFSGTTYECKAAYPSYDESTGIALGNILKFRKKNWQFDIIGGFIYFILVFSMFPQVSYRFSKWSFYFKVYPL
;
A
#
# COMPACT_ATOMS: atom_id res chain seq x y z
N MET A 1 -24.92 -2.06 66.24
CA MET A 1 -25.81 -2.45 65.10
C MET A 1 -26.95 -1.44 65.14
N PHE A 2 -27.01 -0.33 64.43
CA PHE A 2 -26.76 -0.06 63.01
C PHE A 2 -26.13 1.33 62.84
N ARG A 3 -24.93 1.34 62.25
CA ARG A 3 -24.42 2.43 61.41
C ARG A 3 -25.01 2.20 60.02
N LYS A 4 -25.63 3.23 59.45
CA LYS A 4 -25.70 3.57 58.02
C LYS A 4 -27.07 4.18 57.75
N TYR A 5 -27.04 5.43 57.32
CA TYR A 5 -27.82 6.06 56.26
C TYR A 5 -28.01 7.53 56.63
N PHE A 6 -27.67 8.39 55.66
CA PHE A 6 -27.73 9.85 55.68
C PHE A 6 -26.57 10.61 56.34
N ARG A 7 -25.46 10.72 55.60
CA ARG A 7 -24.79 12.01 55.42
C ARG A 7 -24.58 12.26 53.93
N TRP A 8 -25.41 13.13 53.41
CA TRP A 8 -25.23 13.83 52.16
C TRP A 8 -24.33 15.03 52.46
N ALA A 9 -23.17 15.13 51.79
CA ALA A 9 -22.46 16.36 51.43
C ALA A 9 -20.97 16.07 51.19
N LEU A 10 -20.53 16.39 49.97
CA LEU A 10 -19.15 16.67 49.53
C LEU A 10 -18.24 15.46 49.29
N THR A 11 -18.40 14.84 48.12
CA THR A 11 -17.29 14.16 47.42
C THR A 11 -17.26 14.64 45.99
N HIS A 12 -16.11 15.22 45.62
CA HIS A 12 -15.60 15.69 44.33
C HIS A 12 -16.33 15.14 43.08
N PRO A 13 -16.56 15.97 42.04
CA PRO A 13 -16.89 15.47 40.72
C PRO A 13 -15.80 14.47 40.32
N SER A 14 -16.25 13.28 39.94
CA SER A 14 -15.43 12.15 39.50
C SER A 14 -14.37 12.59 38.48
N THR A 15 -13.10 12.53 38.89
CA THR A 15 -11.91 12.70 38.05
C THR A 15 -11.92 11.81 36.81
N ASP A 16 -12.65 10.68 36.84
CA ASP A 16 -12.72 9.70 35.75
C ASP A 16 -13.40 10.23 34.47
N LEU A 17 -14.38 11.13 34.58
CA LEU A 17 -15.10 11.68 33.42
C LEU A 17 -14.33 12.80 32.72
N GLU A 18 -13.55 13.59 33.48
CA GLU A 18 -12.63 14.57 32.91
C GLU A 18 -11.40 13.88 32.33
N ASP A 19 -10.87 12.84 32.99
CA ASP A 19 -9.79 12.01 32.45
C ASP A 19 -10.20 11.24 31.19
N GLU A 20 -11.43 10.72 31.08
CA GLU A 20 -11.91 10.11 29.83
C GLU A 20 -12.08 11.15 28.72
N LYS A 21 -12.55 12.37 29.05
CA LYS A 21 -12.65 13.47 28.07
C LYS A 21 -11.27 13.96 27.64
N LEU A 22 -10.30 14.06 28.55
CA LEU A 22 -8.90 14.38 28.23
C LEU A 22 -8.24 13.26 27.43
N LYS A 23 -8.46 11.99 27.78
CA LYS A 23 -7.97 10.83 27.01
C LYS A 23 -8.57 10.78 25.61
N ARG A 24 -9.85 11.14 25.44
CA ARG A 24 -10.47 11.32 24.12
C ARG A 24 -9.84 12.47 23.31
N HIS A 25 -9.39 13.54 23.97
CA HIS A 25 -8.62 14.61 23.32
C HIS A 25 -7.15 14.25 23.04
N MET A 26 -6.62 13.20 23.67
CA MET A 26 -5.24 12.72 23.47
C MET A 26 -5.11 11.56 22.47
N LYS A 27 -6.19 10.83 22.17
CA LYS A 27 -6.12 9.75 21.19
C LYS A 27 -5.97 10.36 19.79
N PRO A 28 -4.94 10.00 19.01
CA PRO A 28 -4.80 10.48 17.65
C PRO A 28 -6.02 10.09 16.82
N ASP A 29 -6.37 10.96 15.89
CA ASP A 29 -7.60 10.85 15.09
C ASP A 29 -7.43 9.93 13.86
N PHE A 30 -6.61 8.89 14.01
CA PHE A 30 -6.35 7.81 13.05
C PHE A 30 -6.62 6.43 13.67
N LEU A 31 -6.88 5.43 12.84
CA LEU A 31 -7.31 4.11 13.30
C LEU A 31 -6.14 3.22 13.75
N ASP A 32 -6.41 2.37 14.72
CA ASP A 32 -5.52 1.27 15.09
C ASP A 32 -5.39 0.23 13.94
N MET A 33 -4.52 -0.77 14.13
CA MET A 33 -4.29 -1.87 13.18
C MET A 33 -5.59 -2.49 12.68
N VAL A 34 -5.68 -2.76 11.37
CA VAL A 34 -6.84 -3.49 10.81
C VAL A 34 -6.97 -4.83 11.53
N PRO A 35 -8.15 -5.13 12.08
CA PRO A 35 -8.35 -6.31 12.89
C PRO A 35 -8.76 -7.51 12.02
N TRP A 36 -7.91 -7.84 11.03
CA TRP A 36 -8.16 -8.84 9.96
C TRP A 36 -8.77 -10.17 10.43
N TYR A 37 -8.46 -10.59 11.66
CA TYR A 37 -8.85 -11.88 12.24
C TYR A 37 -9.63 -11.75 13.55
N SER A 38 -10.22 -10.59 13.86
CA SER A 38 -10.86 -10.31 15.17
C SER A 38 -12.17 -11.06 15.46
N GLY A 39 -12.46 -12.16 14.77
CA GLY A 39 -13.61 -13.03 15.06
C GLY A 39 -14.97 -12.43 14.67
N THR A 40 -15.13 -11.11 14.56
CA THR A 40 -16.24 -10.53 13.79
C THR A 40 -15.89 -10.68 12.32
N SER A 41 -16.27 -11.81 11.75
CA SER A 41 -16.15 -12.17 10.34
C SER A 41 -16.52 -11.06 9.34
N ALA A 42 -17.21 -10.01 9.77
CA ALA A 42 -17.56 -8.84 8.97
C ALA A 42 -16.39 -8.29 8.14
N ASP A 43 -15.20 -8.01 8.68
CA ASP A 43 -14.15 -7.33 7.89
C ASP A 43 -13.48 -8.25 6.86
N LEU A 44 -13.18 -9.50 7.21
CA LEU A 44 -12.63 -10.47 6.27
C LEU A 44 -13.65 -10.86 5.19
N PHE A 45 -14.91 -11.11 5.58
CA PHE A 45 -15.97 -11.46 4.63
C PHE A 45 -16.38 -10.26 3.78
N LYS A 46 -16.39 -9.05 4.34
CA LYS A 46 -16.60 -7.82 3.56
C LYS A 46 -15.46 -7.59 2.60
N THR A 47 -14.20 -7.76 3.02
CA THR A 47 -13.06 -7.64 2.10
C THR A 47 -13.13 -8.69 0.99
N ALA A 48 -13.44 -9.94 1.32
CA ALA A 48 -13.61 -11.01 0.33
C ALA A 48 -14.81 -10.74 -0.61
N PHE A 49 -15.91 -10.20 -0.08
CA PHE A 49 -17.08 -9.80 -0.85
C PHE A 49 -16.77 -8.61 -1.75
N ASP A 50 -16.14 -7.56 -1.24
CA ASP A 50 -15.72 -6.37 -1.97
C ASP A 50 -14.70 -6.73 -3.05
N LEU A 51 -13.77 -7.66 -2.77
CA LEU A 51 -12.86 -8.22 -3.74
C LEU A 51 -13.61 -8.99 -4.84
N MET A 52 -14.56 -9.85 -4.47
CA MET A 52 -15.39 -10.58 -5.42
C MET A 52 -16.20 -9.62 -6.30
N VAL A 53 -16.84 -8.61 -5.70
CA VAL A 53 -17.58 -7.56 -6.41
C VAL A 53 -16.64 -6.77 -7.32
N SER A 54 -15.46 -6.39 -6.84
CA SER A 54 -14.47 -5.64 -7.62
C SER A 54 -13.96 -6.42 -8.81
N VAL A 55 -13.55 -7.67 -8.63
CA VAL A 55 -13.11 -8.56 -9.70
C VAL A 55 -14.25 -8.80 -10.70
N THR A 56 -15.48 -8.98 -10.22
CA THR A 56 -16.62 -9.32 -11.09
C THR A 56 -17.20 -8.11 -11.81
N LEU A 57 -17.18 -6.92 -11.20
CA LEU A 57 -17.81 -5.69 -11.73
C LEU A 57 -16.80 -4.66 -12.23
N PHE A 58 -15.73 -4.37 -11.50
CA PHE A 58 -14.86 -3.23 -11.79
C PHE A 58 -13.68 -3.59 -12.71
N VAL A 59 -13.03 -4.74 -12.52
CA VAL A 59 -11.85 -5.19 -13.31
C VAL A 59 -12.12 -5.25 -14.83
N GLY A 60 -13.38 -5.41 -15.24
CA GLY A 60 -13.77 -5.43 -16.66
C GLY A 60 -14.78 -4.38 -17.11
N ARG A 61 -15.39 -3.59 -16.22
CA ARG A 61 -16.48 -2.65 -16.62
C ARG A 61 -16.33 -1.21 -16.14
N PHE A 62 -15.48 -0.92 -15.14
CA PHE A 62 -15.26 0.44 -14.64
C PHE A 62 -13.78 0.67 -14.33
N ASP A 63 -13.02 0.96 -15.38
CA ASP A 63 -11.64 1.44 -15.28
C ASP A 63 -11.63 2.97 -15.46
N MET A 64 -11.31 3.70 -14.39
CA MET A 64 -11.27 5.17 -14.41
C MET A 64 -10.22 5.71 -15.38
N ARG A 65 -9.12 4.98 -15.63
CA ARG A 65 -8.10 5.38 -16.63
C ARG A 65 -8.70 5.33 -18.02
N MET A 66 -9.43 4.25 -18.35
CA MET A 66 -10.14 4.14 -19.64
C MET A 66 -11.20 5.23 -19.80
N MET A 67 -11.97 5.53 -18.74
CA MET A 67 -12.95 6.61 -18.75
C MET A 67 -12.28 7.97 -19.00
N GLN A 68 -11.18 8.27 -18.32
CA GLN A 68 -10.42 9.49 -18.53
C GLN A 68 -9.79 9.58 -19.93
N ALA A 69 -9.35 8.45 -20.51
CA ALA A 69 -8.85 8.40 -21.88
C ALA A 69 -10.00 8.64 -22.89
N ALA A 70 -11.18 8.06 -22.66
CA ALA A 70 -12.35 8.20 -23.53
C ALA A 70 -13.01 9.59 -23.46
N MET A 71 -12.98 10.25 -22.31
CA MET A 71 -13.54 11.61 -22.13
C MET A 71 -12.67 12.72 -22.74
N LYS A 72 -11.41 12.43 -23.10
CA LYS A 72 -10.57 13.38 -23.84
C LYS A 72 -11.03 13.44 -25.30
N GLY A 73 -11.75 14.50 -25.67
CA GLY A 73 -12.14 14.78 -27.06
C GLY A 73 -10.93 15.10 -27.98
N PRO A 74 -11.13 15.16 -29.30
CA PRO A 74 -10.07 15.30 -30.31
C PRO A 74 -9.30 16.64 -30.29
N THR A 75 -9.66 17.58 -29.40
CA THR A 75 -9.11 18.95 -29.33
C THR A 75 -8.35 19.27 -28.04
N GLY A 76 -8.10 18.28 -27.16
CA GLY A 76 -7.29 18.49 -25.97
C GLY A 76 -5.79 18.53 -26.29
N ASN A 77 -5.04 19.41 -25.62
CA ASN A 77 -3.57 19.57 -25.70
C ASN A 77 -2.79 18.24 -25.79
N THR A 78 -1.54 18.35 -26.26
CA THR A 78 -0.56 17.26 -26.40
C THR A 78 -0.70 16.21 -25.29
N PRO A 79 -0.92 14.91 -25.62
CA PRO A 79 -1.35 13.87 -24.69
C PRO A 79 -0.50 13.70 -23.42
N ASN A 80 0.75 14.14 -23.45
CA ASN A 80 1.80 13.75 -22.51
C ASN A 80 2.10 14.81 -21.43
N ASP A 81 1.61 16.06 -21.56
CA ASP A 81 2.04 17.16 -20.67
C ASP A 81 1.47 17.05 -19.25
N ASP A 82 0.37 16.31 -19.04
CA ASP A 82 -0.23 16.08 -17.72
C ASP A 82 0.46 14.96 -16.91
N LEU A 83 1.31 14.18 -17.58
CA LEU A 83 1.92 12.95 -17.05
C LEU A 83 3.44 13.07 -16.87
N LEU A 84 4.06 14.01 -17.57
CA LEU A 84 5.49 14.31 -17.50
C LEU A 84 5.74 15.52 -16.58
N TYR A 85 6.61 15.34 -15.60
CA TYR A 85 7.02 16.40 -14.67
C TYR A 85 8.54 16.54 -14.72
N ASP A 86 9.03 17.66 -15.24
CA ASP A 86 10.45 17.92 -15.48
C ASP A 86 11.03 19.08 -14.66
N HIS A 87 10.23 19.66 -13.76
CA HIS A 87 10.62 20.78 -12.90
C HIS A 87 11.73 20.46 -11.91
N PHE A 88 12.12 19.19 -11.74
CA PHE A 88 13.27 18.79 -10.94
C PHE A 88 14.58 18.76 -11.74
N ASN A 89 14.54 18.70 -13.08
CA ASN A 89 15.70 18.44 -13.93
C ASN A 89 16.82 19.49 -13.78
N GLU A 90 16.46 20.75 -13.51
CA GLU A 90 17.42 21.85 -13.38
C GLU A 90 18.15 21.87 -12.03
N ARG A 91 17.79 21.01 -11.06
CA ARG A 91 18.47 20.95 -9.76
C ARG A 91 19.86 20.30 -9.89
N GLU A 92 20.78 20.63 -8.99
CA GLU A 92 22.12 20.03 -8.98
C GLU A 92 22.10 18.58 -8.46
N ASP A 93 21.35 18.36 -7.38
CA ASP A 93 21.09 17.06 -6.76
C ASP A 93 19.63 16.97 -6.28
N LEU A 94 19.23 15.76 -5.89
CA LEU A 94 17.89 15.51 -5.35
C LEU A 94 17.92 14.32 -4.39
N TRP A 95 17.35 14.54 -3.21
CA TRP A 95 17.04 13.47 -2.25
C TRP A 95 15.58 13.08 -2.39
N PHE A 96 15.30 11.79 -2.47
CA PHE A 96 13.94 11.28 -2.43
C PHE A 96 13.81 10.11 -1.46
N ASP A 97 12.64 10.01 -0.84
CA ASP A 97 12.25 8.91 0.04
C ASP A 97 11.24 8.00 -0.68
N PHE A 98 11.21 6.72 -0.31
CA PHE A 98 10.24 5.74 -0.82
C PHE A 98 9.61 4.94 0.31
N VAL A 99 8.29 4.76 0.24
CA VAL A 99 7.51 3.94 1.17
C VAL A 99 6.34 3.30 0.43
N ALA A 100 5.87 2.14 0.86
CA ALA A 100 4.65 1.50 0.36
C ALA A 100 3.94 0.75 1.49
N ASP A 101 2.69 0.35 1.28
CA ASP A 101 1.93 -0.50 2.20
C ASP A 101 1.67 0.20 3.55
N THR A 102 0.95 1.31 3.45
CA THR A 102 0.60 2.18 4.56
C THR A 102 -0.87 1.99 4.95
N GLY A 103 -1.30 2.53 6.09
CA GLY A 103 -2.72 2.59 6.43
C GLY A 103 -3.35 1.27 6.85
N ASP A 104 -2.57 0.22 7.08
CA ASP A 104 -3.03 -0.97 7.80
C ASP A 104 -3.05 -0.69 9.32
N GLY A 105 -1.96 -0.13 9.85
CA GLY A 105 -1.86 0.32 11.25
C GLY A 105 -1.56 1.79 11.40
N GLY A 106 -2.39 2.52 12.16
CA GLY A 106 -2.18 3.95 12.39
C GLY A 106 -0.89 4.26 13.14
N ASN A 107 -0.60 3.55 14.23
CA ASN A 107 0.63 3.81 15.02
C ASN A 107 1.91 3.49 14.21
N SER A 108 1.93 2.38 13.47
CA SER A 108 3.05 2.00 12.62
C SER A 108 3.21 2.96 11.44
N SER A 109 2.12 3.28 10.73
CA SER A 109 2.13 4.25 9.63
C SER A 109 2.56 5.64 10.09
N TYR A 110 2.05 6.11 11.22
CA TYR A 110 2.46 7.38 11.81
C TYR A 110 3.94 7.38 12.20
N THR A 111 4.45 6.27 12.74
CA THR A 111 5.88 6.17 13.11
C THR A 111 6.78 6.36 11.89
N VAL A 112 6.44 5.72 10.76
CA VAL A 112 7.19 5.85 9.50
C VAL A 112 7.01 7.26 8.92
N ALA A 113 5.77 7.76 8.84
CA ALA A 113 5.46 9.10 8.33
C ALA A 113 6.20 10.19 9.13
N ARG A 114 6.30 10.05 10.46
CA ARG A 114 7.04 10.97 11.32
C ARG A 114 8.53 11.01 10.99
N LEU A 115 9.13 9.87 10.66
CA LEU A 115 10.54 9.82 10.22
C LEU A 115 10.70 10.51 8.88
N LEU A 116 9.82 10.23 7.90
CA LEU A 116 9.78 10.89 6.60
C LEU A 116 9.59 12.41 6.71
N ALA A 117 8.89 12.89 7.74
CA ALA A 117 8.68 14.31 7.97
C ALA A 117 9.89 15.05 8.55
N GLN A 118 10.83 14.33 9.21
CA GLN A 118 11.95 14.98 9.89
C GLN A 118 12.83 15.72 8.87
N PRO A 119 13.28 16.96 9.15
CA PRO A 119 14.20 17.68 8.26
C PRO A 119 15.50 16.93 7.98
N SER A 120 15.92 16.08 8.92
CA SER A 120 17.05 15.18 8.79
C SER A 120 16.90 13.97 9.71
N ILE A 121 17.45 12.84 9.29
CA ILE A 121 17.53 11.61 10.10
C ILE A 121 19.00 11.31 10.39
N ARG A 122 19.31 10.99 11.65
CA ARG A 122 20.64 10.52 12.05
C ARG A 122 20.62 9.00 12.17
N THR A 123 21.51 8.32 11.46
CA THR A 123 21.59 6.86 11.46
C THR A 123 23.03 6.36 11.30
N VAL A 124 23.28 5.11 11.64
CA VAL A 124 24.60 4.48 11.51
C VAL A 124 24.69 3.81 10.13
N ILE A 125 25.63 4.23 9.30
CA ILE A 125 25.95 3.59 8.02
C ILE A 125 27.42 3.18 8.06
N GLY A 126 27.71 1.89 7.84
CA GLY A 126 29.09 1.38 7.86
C GLY A 126 29.83 1.60 9.18
N GLY A 127 29.11 1.61 10.31
CA GLY A 127 29.68 1.84 11.65
C GLY A 127 29.92 3.31 12.01
N SER A 128 29.64 4.25 11.11
CA SER A 128 29.77 5.70 11.35
C SER A 128 28.41 6.36 11.45
N MET A 129 28.29 7.42 12.24
CA MET A 129 27.07 8.22 12.31
C MET A 129 26.97 9.16 11.10
N HIS A 130 25.88 9.06 10.36
CA HIS A 130 25.55 9.93 9.23
C HIS A 130 24.27 10.72 9.52
N THR A 131 24.18 11.91 8.94
CA THR A 131 22.97 12.73 8.92
C THR A 131 22.48 12.79 7.49
N LEU A 132 21.28 12.25 7.24
CA LEU A 132 20.63 12.26 5.94
C LEU A 132 19.56 13.37 5.93
N PRO A 133 19.50 14.21 4.88
CA PRO A 133 18.43 15.19 4.75
C PRO A 133 17.10 14.48 4.46
N ARG A 134 15.99 15.17 4.72
CA ARG A 134 14.68 14.76 4.21
C ARG A 134 14.67 14.77 2.69
N GLY A 135 13.99 13.81 2.06
CA GLY A 135 13.70 13.91 0.63
C GLY A 135 12.89 15.17 0.29
N ASN A 136 13.27 15.87 -0.78
CA ASN A 136 12.40 16.88 -1.40
C ASN A 136 11.27 16.23 -2.19
N LEU A 137 11.40 14.94 -2.49
CA LEU A 137 10.43 14.11 -3.18
C LEU A 137 10.13 12.86 -2.35
N LEU A 138 8.86 12.59 -2.09
CA LEU A 138 8.39 11.34 -1.49
C LEU A 138 7.64 10.54 -2.55
N ILE A 139 8.07 9.30 -2.79
CA ILE A 139 7.35 8.35 -3.64
C ILE A 139 6.61 7.35 -2.77
N ILE A 140 5.30 7.22 -2.94
CA ILE A 140 4.49 6.20 -2.26
C ILE A 140 4.08 5.12 -3.27
N GLY A 141 4.52 3.89 -3.01
CA GLY A 141 4.43 2.73 -3.91
C GLY A 141 3.12 1.94 -3.84
N GLY A 142 1.99 2.57 -3.54
CA GLY A 142 0.69 1.90 -3.47
C GLY A 142 0.30 1.35 -2.11
N ASP A 143 -0.92 0.83 -2.07
CA ASP A 143 -1.61 0.33 -0.88
C ASP A 143 -1.67 1.39 0.24
N LEU A 144 -2.49 2.40 -0.01
CA LEU A 144 -2.55 3.59 0.83
C LEU A 144 -3.40 3.38 2.08
N ALA A 145 -4.51 2.64 1.96
CA ALA A 145 -5.45 2.42 3.05
C ALA A 145 -6.14 1.06 2.97
N TYR A 146 -6.03 0.30 4.06
CA TYR A 146 -6.65 -1.01 4.19
C TYR A 146 -8.00 -0.96 4.92
N PRO A 147 -8.86 -1.98 4.77
CA PRO A 147 -8.73 -3.10 3.82
C PRO A 147 -9.19 -2.75 2.41
N ASN A 148 -9.89 -1.64 2.23
CA ASN A 148 -10.48 -1.24 0.96
C ASN A 148 -10.52 0.30 0.87
N PRO A 149 -10.63 0.85 -0.35
CA PRO A 149 -10.66 2.27 -0.55
C PRO A 149 -12.05 2.81 -0.20
N SER A 150 -12.07 3.88 0.58
CA SER A 150 -13.25 4.65 0.92
C SER A 150 -12.81 6.01 1.47
N SER A 151 -13.71 6.99 1.51
CA SER A 151 -13.39 8.27 2.16
C SER A 151 -12.96 8.09 3.62
N PHE A 152 -13.65 7.22 4.36
CA PHE A 152 -13.31 6.94 5.76
C PHE A 152 -11.94 6.29 5.93
N THR A 153 -11.60 5.28 5.13
CA THR A 153 -10.30 4.59 5.24
C THR A 153 -9.16 5.49 4.80
N TYR A 154 -9.30 6.21 3.68
CA TYR A 154 -8.27 7.16 3.23
C TYR A 154 -8.03 8.28 4.25
N GLU A 155 -9.08 8.92 4.77
CA GLU A 155 -8.94 9.96 5.78
C GLU A 155 -8.26 9.41 7.04
N ARG A 156 -8.83 8.35 7.63
CA ARG A 156 -8.45 7.89 8.97
C ARG A 156 -7.21 7.02 9.01
N ARG A 157 -6.83 6.38 7.91
CA ARG A 157 -5.72 5.42 7.87
C ARG A 157 -4.52 5.94 7.09
N PHE A 158 -4.74 6.78 6.09
CA PHE A 158 -3.66 7.32 5.25
C PHE A 158 -3.39 8.80 5.56
N PHE A 159 -4.37 9.68 5.36
CA PHE A 159 -4.17 11.13 5.49
C PHE A 159 -3.84 11.56 6.92
N ARG A 160 -4.64 11.16 7.92
CA ARG A 160 -4.45 11.61 9.31
C ARG A 160 -3.05 11.24 9.86
N PRO A 161 -2.50 10.03 9.70
CA PRO A 161 -1.12 9.76 10.12
C PRO A 161 -0.08 10.69 9.47
N PHE A 162 -0.20 10.99 8.18
CA PHE A 162 0.74 11.89 7.48
C PHE A 162 0.54 13.37 7.88
N GLU A 163 -0.69 13.83 8.06
CA GLU A 163 -1.00 15.17 8.55
C GLU A 163 -0.48 15.43 9.97
N TYR A 164 -0.55 14.41 10.84
CA TYR A 164 0.03 14.49 12.18
C TYR A 164 1.57 14.51 12.13
N ALA A 165 2.17 13.82 11.15
CA ALA A 165 3.62 13.77 10.98
C ALA A 165 4.19 15.08 10.42
N LEU A 166 3.53 15.67 9.41
CA LEU A 166 3.89 16.94 8.80
C LEU A 166 2.59 17.71 8.53
N GLN A 167 2.37 18.81 9.26
CA GLN A 167 1.13 19.56 9.15
C GLN A 167 0.95 20.21 7.77
N PRO A 168 -0.28 20.23 7.23
CA PRO A 168 -0.57 20.93 5.98
C PRO A 168 -0.45 22.44 6.14
N PRO A 169 -0.40 23.19 5.02
CA PRO A 169 -0.37 24.64 5.07
C PRO A 169 -1.59 25.23 5.79
N PRO A 170 -1.48 26.40 6.44
CA PRO A 170 -2.56 26.98 7.25
C PRO A 170 -3.87 27.26 6.50
N TRP A 171 -3.83 27.39 5.16
CA TRP A 171 -5.00 27.63 4.32
C TRP A 171 -5.61 26.34 3.75
N TYR A 172 -5.02 25.18 4.02
CA TYR A 172 -5.59 23.89 3.63
C TYR A 172 -6.95 23.68 4.30
N ARG A 173 -7.89 23.10 3.56
CA ARG A 173 -9.23 22.71 4.05
C ARG A 173 -9.51 21.28 3.65
N ASP A 174 -10.09 20.50 4.56
CA ASP A 174 -10.36 19.07 4.35
C ASP A 174 -11.31 18.84 3.17
N GLU A 175 -12.24 19.76 2.90
CA GLU A 175 -13.20 19.65 1.79
C GLU A 175 -12.67 20.20 0.46
N HIS A 176 -11.45 20.76 0.43
CA HIS A 176 -10.90 21.41 -0.77
C HIS A 176 -10.67 20.43 -1.92
N ILE A 177 -11.05 20.85 -3.12
CA ILE A 177 -10.85 20.13 -4.38
C ILE A 177 -10.12 21.08 -5.33
N ALA A 178 -8.95 20.65 -5.78
CA ALA A 178 -8.16 21.35 -6.77
C ALA A 178 -8.91 21.33 -8.12
N LEU A 179 -9.26 22.52 -8.62
CA LEU A 179 -9.90 22.69 -9.92
C LEU A 179 -8.87 22.54 -11.05
N ASP A 180 -7.71 23.19 -10.87
CA ASP A 180 -6.60 23.17 -11.81
C ASP A 180 -5.33 22.76 -11.08
N LYS A 181 -4.81 21.57 -11.41
CA LYS A 181 -3.54 21.10 -10.89
C LYS A 181 -2.38 21.47 -11.82
N PRO A 182 -1.18 21.69 -11.26
CA PRO A 182 -0.89 21.79 -9.84
C PRO A 182 -1.35 23.15 -9.27
N GLU A 183 -2.00 23.12 -8.11
CA GLU A 183 -2.46 24.34 -7.42
C GLU A 183 -1.32 24.92 -6.58
N LEU A 184 -0.51 25.78 -7.20
CA LEU A 184 0.70 26.32 -6.59
C LEU A 184 0.36 27.14 -5.33
N PRO A 185 1.21 27.08 -4.28
CA PRO A 185 1.05 27.91 -3.08
C PRO A 185 1.04 29.42 -3.40
N PRO A 186 0.40 30.25 -2.56
CA PRO A 186 0.47 31.71 -2.71
C PRO A 186 1.91 32.22 -2.76
N GLY A 187 2.23 33.04 -3.78
CA GLY A 187 3.57 33.59 -4.00
C GLY A 187 4.49 32.73 -4.86
N VAL A 188 4.05 31.53 -5.28
CA VAL A 188 4.79 30.66 -6.21
C VAL A 188 4.14 30.76 -7.59
N SER A 189 4.90 31.18 -8.60
CA SER A 189 4.36 31.34 -9.96
C SER A 189 4.62 30.12 -10.83
N LYS A 190 5.69 29.38 -10.54
CA LYS A 190 6.11 28.19 -11.29
C LYS A 190 6.47 27.04 -10.35
N MET A 191 6.31 25.81 -10.83
CA MET A 191 6.69 24.62 -10.06
C MET A 191 8.18 24.58 -9.70
N THR A 192 9.04 25.09 -10.58
CA THR A 192 10.49 25.18 -10.36
C THR A 192 10.86 26.10 -9.20
N GLU A 193 9.98 27.02 -8.80
CA GLU A 193 10.19 27.95 -7.67
C GLU A 193 9.72 27.37 -6.33
N TYR A 194 9.02 26.22 -6.32
CA TYR A 194 8.57 25.58 -5.09
C TYR A 194 9.67 24.72 -4.46
N ASP A 195 10.05 25.05 -3.22
CA ASP A 195 11.11 24.36 -2.47
C ASP A 195 10.60 23.41 -1.37
N GLY A 196 9.28 23.36 -1.15
CA GLY A 196 8.69 22.45 -0.18
C GLY A 196 8.72 20.98 -0.65
N PRO A 197 8.52 20.01 0.26
CA PRO A 197 8.51 18.60 -0.11
C PRO A 197 7.28 18.30 -0.99
N GLN A 198 7.50 17.49 -2.02
CA GLN A 198 6.47 17.04 -2.95
C GLN A 198 6.25 15.54 -2.78
N CYS A 199 5.06 15.05 -3.11
CA CYS A 199 4.75 13.63 -3.07
C CYS A 199 4.09 13.18 -4.37
N PHE A 200 4.57 12.05 -4.87
CA PHE A 200 3.98 11.34 -5.99
C PHE A 200 3.68 9.90 -5.58
N ILE A 201 2.55 9.38 -6.04
CA ILE A 201 1.92 8.18 -5.50
C ILE A 201 1.36 7.37 -6.67
N ILE A 202 1.65 6.07 -6.68
CA ILE A 202 0.95 5.10 -7.54
C ILE A 202 -0.07 4.31 -6.71
N PRO A 203 -1.16 3.82 -7.30
CA PRO A 203 -2.11 2.97 -6.59
C PRO A 203 -1.60 1.52 -6.46
N GLY A 204 -1.96 0.88 -5.35
CA GLY A 204 -1.86 -0.57 -5.15
C GLY A 204 -3.18 -1.29 -5.42
N ASN A 205 -3.19 -2.61 -5.25
CA ASN A 205 -4.38 -3.43 -5.41
C ASN A 205 -5.49 -3.01 -4.43
N HIS A 206 -5.16 -2.62 -3.18
CA HIS A 206 -6.15 -2.15 -2.22
C HIS A 206 -6.77 -0.80 -2.59
N ASP A 207 -6.11 -0.01 -3.45
CA ASP A 207 -6.65 1.27 -3.94
C ASP A 207 -7.60 1.09 -5.13
N TRP A 208 -7.56 -0.09 -5.76
CA TRP A 208 -8.31 -0.40 -6.97
C TRP A 208 -9.66 -1.08 -6.72
N PHE A 209 -10.00 -1.47 -5.48
CA PHE A 209 -11.24 -2.20 -5.21
C PHE A 209 -12.52 -1.40 -5.49
N ASP A 210 -12.46 -0.08 -5.67
CA ASP A 210 -13.58 0.76 -6.10
C ASP A 210 -13.45 1.29 -7.54
N GLY A 211 -12.59 0.67 -8.36
CA GLY A 211 -12.29 1.14 -9.72
C GLY A 211 -11.46 2.42 -9.76
N LEU A 212 -10.61 2.64 -8.75
CA LEU A 212 -9.69 3.78 -8.59
C LEU A 212 -10.38 5.12 -8.24
N HIS A 213 -11.68 5.10 -7.92
CA HIS A 213 -12.45 6.33 -7.69
C HIS A 213 -11.93 7.11 -6.47
N THR A 214 -11.74 6.44 -5.32
CA THR A 214 -11.25 7.10 -4.09
C THR A 214 -9.83 7.64 -4.29
N PHE A 215 -8.95 6.88 -4.95
CA PHE A 215 -7.60 7.34 -5.28
C PHE A 215 -7.63 8.64 -6.07
N MET A 216 -8.45 8.72 -7.13
CA MET A 216 -8.55 9.95 -7.93
C MET A 216 -9.02 11.14 -7.10
N ARG A 217 -10.03 10.95 -6.25
CA ARG A 217 -10.56 12.00 -5.37
C ARG A 217 -9.51 12.51 -4.38
N TYR A 218 -8.76 11.62 -3.75
CA TYR A 218 -7.86 12.01 -2.66
C TYR A 218 -6.47 12.40 -3.14
N ILE A 219 -5.96 11.74 -4.18
CA ILE A 219 -4.58 11.95 -4.62
C ILE A 219 -4.54 12.92 -5.80
N CYS A 220 -5.39 12.72 -6.79
CA CYS A 220 -5.40 13.52 -8.00
C CYS A 220 -6.22 14.81 -7.88
N HIS A 221 -7.14 14.92 -6.91
CA HIS A 221 -7.93 16.15 -6.71
C HIS A 221 -7.61 16.93 -5.43
N LYS A 222 -6.87 16.38 -4.45
CA LYS A 222 -6.34 17.20 -3.33
C LYS A 222 -4.93 17.69 -3.64
N SER A 223 -4.57 18.86 -3.14
CA SER A 223 -3.26 19.49 -3.37
C SER A 223 -2.21 19.13 -2.31
N TRP A 224 -2.61 18.50 -1.20
CA TRP A 224 -1.74 18.27 -0.04
C TRP A 224 -2.03 16.93 0.63
N LEU A 225 -0.97 16.23 1.04
CA LEU A 225 -0.99 15.14 2.00
C LEU A 225 -0.19 15.63 3.20
N GLY A 226 -0.84 16.09 4.26
CA GLY A 226 -0.13 16.88 5.27
C GLY A 226 0.66 18.02 4.63
N GLY A 227 1.93 18.21 5.00
CA GLY A 227 2.80 19.22 4.39
C GLY A 227 3.49 18.81 3.09
N TRP A 228 3.18 17.64 2.52
CA TRP A 228 3.68 17.25 1.19
C TRP A 228 2.73 17.74 0.10
N PHE A 229 3.27 18.43 -0.89
CA PHE A 229 2.50 18.92 -2.03
C PHE A 229 2.22 17.81 -3.05
N LEU A 230 0.98 17.71 -3.54
CA LEU A 230 0.50 16.67 -4.47
C LEU A 230 0.23 17.26 -5.86
N PRO A 231 1.24 17.44 -6.71
CA PRO A 231 1.06 18.01 -8.05
C PRO A 231 0.40 17.04 -9.05
N GLN A 232 0.40 15.74 -8.76
CA GLN A 232 -0.03 14.71 -9.70
C GLN A 232 -1.51 14.82 -10.12
N LYS A 233 -1.77 14.56 -11.40
CA LYS A 233 -3.11 14.58 -12.02
C LYS A 233 -3.69 13.20 -12.33
N LYS A 234 -2.83 12.18 -12.40
CA LYS A 234 -3.13 10.82 -12.86
C LYS A 234 -2.50 9.81 -11.91
N SER A 235 -2.86 8.54 -12.07
CA SER A 235 -2.37 7.43 -11.24
C SER A 235 -1.00 6.89 -11.64
N TYR A 236 -0.50 7.29 -12.81
CA TYR A 236 0.85 7.01 -13.31
C TYR A 236 1.50 8.30 -13.78
N PHE A 237 2.83 8.34 -13.81
CA PHE A 237 3.59 9.54 -14.13
C PHE A 237 5.04 9.22 -14.53
N ALA A 238 5.69 10.18 -15.20
CA ALA A 238 7.12 10.21 -15.43
C ALA A 238 7.73 11.48 -14.82
N LEU A 239 8.76 11.32 -13.98
CA LEU A 239 9.54 12.43 -13.43
C LEU A 239 10.90 12.48 -14.14
N HIS A 240 11.29 13.65 -14.62
CA HIS A 240 12.66 13.91 -15.08
C HIS A 240 13.43 14.59 -13.95
N LEU A 241 14.43 13.89 -13.44
CA LEU A 241 15.27 14.27 -12.31
C LEU A 241 16.64 14.78 -12.79
N PRO A 242 17.43 15.43 -11.92
CA PRO A 242 18.78 15.85 -12.24
C PRO A 242 19.66 14.73 -12.80
N LYS A 243 20.64 15.13 -13.62
CA LYS A 243 21.71 14.26 -14.12
C LYS A 243 21.23 13.07 -14.97
N GLY A 244 20.16 13.26 -15.75
CA GLY A 244 19.63 12.24 -16.65
C GLY A 244 18.98 11.07 -15.92
N TRP A 245 18.46 11.30 -14.72
CA TRP A 245 17.68 10.31 -13.98
C TRP A 245 16.20 10.48 -14.23
N TRP A 246 15.47 9.38 -14.27
CA TRP A 246 14.03 9.35 -14.44
C TRP A 246 13.37 8.44 -13.42
N ILE A 247 12.15 8.78 -12.99
CA ILE A 247 11.26 7.88 -12.24
C ILE A 247 9.99 7.66 -13.05
N PHE A 248 9.68 6.40 -13.34
CA PHE A 248 8.40 5.99 -13.92
C PHE A 248 7.55 5.32 -12.85
N GLY A 249 6.47 5.98 -12.44
CA GLY A 249 5.44 5.39 -11.58
C GLY A 249 4.37 4.72 -12.43
N LEU A 250 4.25 3.40 -12.34
CA LEU A 250 3.31 2.61 -13.14
C LEU A 250 2.09 2.19 -12.32
N ASP A 251 0.92 2.27 -12.94
CA ASP A 251 -0.34 1.80 -12.36
C ASP A 251 -0.69 0.44 -12.97
N LEU A 252 -0.43 -0.64 -12.22
CA LEU A 252 -0.66 -2.02 -12.68
C LEU A 252 -2.11 -2.48 -12.55
N SER A 253 -2.97 -1.72 -11.84
CA SER A 253 -4.32 -2.14 -11.48
C SER A 253 -4.41 -3.54 -10.85
N LEU A 254 -5.61 -4.13 -10.82
CA LEU A 254 -5.81 -5.52 -10.39
C LEU A 254 -5.40 -6.54 -11.47
N HIS A 255 -5.03 -6.09 -12.68
CA HIS A 255 -4.54 -6.95 -13.75
C HIS A 255 -3.05 -7.32 -13.59
N GLY A 256 -2.31 -6.63 -12.73
CA GLY A 256 -0.86 -6.86 -12.56
C GLY A 256 -0.03 -6.45 -13.78
N ASP A 257 -0.54 -5.54 -14.62
CA ASP A 257 0.17 -5.05 -15.81
C ASP A 257 -0.32 -3.66 -16.24
N VAL A 258 0.48 -2.98 -17.06
CA VAL A 258 0.09 -1.69 -17.66
C VAL A 258 -0.84 -1.89 -18.85
N ASP A 259 -1.82 -0.99 -18.98
CA ASP A 259 -2.70 -0.94 -20.15
C ASP A 259 -1.99 -0.36 -21.40
N VAL A 260 -2.66 -0.43 -22.55
CA VAL A 260 -2.10 0.04 -23.83
C VAL A 260 -1.82 1.55 -23.86
N TYR A 261 -2.57 2.36 -23.14
CA TYR A 261 -2.38 3.82 -23.12
C TYR A 261 -1.16 4.18 -22.28
N GLN A 262 -1.01 3.57 -21.09
CA GLN A 262 0.19 3.67 -20.27
C GLN A 262 1.41 3.19 -21.03
N PHE A 263 1.33 2.01 -21.66
CA PHE A 263 2.43 1.45 -22.43
C PHE A 263 2.86 2.41 -23.55
N LYS A 264 1.91 2.94 -24.33
CA LYS A 264 2.20 3.91 -25.38
C LYS A 264 2.88 5.17 -24.82
N PHE A 265 2.35 5.73 -23.73
CA PHE A 265 2.95 6.90 -23.09
C PHE A 265 4.42 6.67 -22.69
N PHE A 266 4.70 5.59 -21.95
CA PHE A 266 6.07 5.32 -21.52
C PHE A 266 6.98 4.93 -22.69
N ALA A 267 6.48 4.22 -23.69
CA ALA A 267 7.21 3.93 -24.93
C ALA A 267 7.61 5.23 -25.66
N ASP A 268 6.68 6.17 -25.81
CA ASP A 268 6.92 7.47 -26.42
C ASP A 268 7.95 8.27 -25.62
N VAL A 269 7.88 8.27 -24.28
CA VAL A 269 8.88 8.92 -23.41
C VAL A 269 10.26 8.26 -23.57
N CYS A 270 10.34 6.92 -23.58
CA CYS A 270 11.60 6.18 -23.75
C CYS A 270 12.29 6.46 -25.09
N GLN A 271 11.51 6.68 -26.15
CA GLN A 271 12.01 6.89 -27.51
C GLN A 271 12.36 8.35 -27.81
N ASN A 272 11.58 9.30 -27.27
CA ASN A 272 11.66 10.70 -27.66
C ASN A 272 12.28 11.63 -26.60
N LYS A 273 12.38 11.18 -25.34
CA LYS A 273 12.80 12.05 -24.22
C LYS A 273 13.94 11.47 -23.40
N VAL A 274 13.89 10.18 -23.04
CA VAL A 274 14.97 9.53 -22.27
C VAL A 274 16.18 9.35 -23.18
N GLY A 275 17.31 9.97 -22.81
CA GLY A 275 18.56 9.86 -23.54
C GLY A 275 19.16 8.46 -23.51
N GLU A 276 20.13 8.20 -24.40
CA GLU A 276 20.81 6.89 -24.46
C GLU A 276 21.60 6.56 -23.19
N ASN A 277 22.12 7.59 -22.52
CA ASN A 277 22.91 7.46 -21.29
C ASN A 277 22.10 7.73 -20.01
N ASP A 278 20.81 8.03 -20.14
CA ASP A 278 19.95 8.29 -19.00
C ASP A 278 19.65 7.00 -18.23
N SER A 279 19.31 7.16 -16.95
CA SER A 279 18.98 6.07 -16.05
C SER A 279 17.55 6.18 -15.56
N VAL A 280 16.84 5.05 -15.51
CA VAL A 280 15.43 5.00 -15.14
C VAL A 280 15.24 4.15 -13.90
N ILE A 281 14.44 4.67 -12.98
CA ILE A 281 13.87 3.95 -11.84
C ILE A 281 12.42 3.63 -12.19
N VAL A 282 12.05 2.35 -12.15
CA VAL A 282 10.67 1.91 -12.37
C VAL A 282 10.04 1.57 -11.04
N VAL A 283 8.89 2.18 -10.75
CA VAL A 283 8.14 1.97 -9.52
C VAL A 283 6.82 1.29 -9.88
N THR A 284 6.60 0.10 -9.32
CA THR A 284 5.35 -0.67 -9.39
C THR A 284 4.84 -0.92 -7.99
N HIS A 285 3.53 -1.10 -7.76
CA HIS A 285 3.08 -1.43 -6.40
C HIS A 285 3.48 -2.85 -6.02
N GLU A 286 3.45 -3.77 -6.98
CA GLU A 286 3.71 -5.19 -6.75
C GLU A 286 5.09 -5.62 -7.28
N PRO A 287 5.84 -6.47 -6.55
CA PRO A 287 7.13 -7.00 -6.98
C PRO A 287 6.96 -8.29 -7.79
N ASN A 288 6.39 -8.18 -9.00
CA ASN A 288 6.11 -9.36 -9.84
C ASN A 288 7.31 -10.28 -10.03
N TRP A 289 8.54 -9.75 -10.09
CA TRP A 289 9.74 -10.56 -10.22
C TRP A 289 9.92 -11.59 -9.09
N LEU A 290 9.45 -11.25 -7.88
CA LEU A 290 9.57 -12.08 -6.69
C LEU A 290 8.35 -12.97 -6.50
N LEU A 291 7.14 -12.42 -6.74
CA LEU A 291 5.89 -13.17 -6.66
C LEU A 291 5.77 -14.22 -7.76
N ASP A 292 6.08 -13.87 -9.01
CA ASP A 292 6.07 -14.81 -10.14
C ASP A 292 7.06 -15.96 -9.89
N TRP A 293 8.23 -15.67 -9.32
CA TRP A 293 9.18 -16.72 -8.95
C TRP A 293 8.62 -17.64 -7.87
N TYR A 294 7.96 -17.09 -6.85
CA TYR A 294 7.41 -17.85 -5.73
C TYR A 294 6.22 -18.72 -6.15
N TRP A 295 5.33 -18.19 -6.99
CA TRP A 295 4.13 -18.87 -7.47
C TRP A 295 4.35 -19.67 -8.75
N ASN A 296 5.54 -19.58 -9.37
CA ASN A 296 5.87 -20.15 -10.67
C ASN A 296 4.89 -19.67 -11.78
N GLU A 297 4.67 -18.36 -11.82
CA GLU A 297 3.81 -17.67 -12.77
C GLU A 297 4.60 -16.71 -13.68
N THR A 298 3.91 -15.99 -14.57
CA THR A 298 4.52 -14.94 -15.39
C THR A 298 3.49 -13.86 -15.67
N THR A 299 3.61 -12.74 -14.96
CA THR A 299 2.74 -11.57 -15.01
C THR A 299 3.53 -10.36 -15.55
N GLY A 300 2.90 -9.18 -15.63
CA GLY A 300 3.58 -7.94 -16.03
C GLY A 300 4.30 -8.03 -17.39
N LYS A 301 3.67 -8.62 -18.41
CA LYS A 301 4.28 -8.84 -19.73
C LYS A 301 4.56 -7.53 -20.44
N ASN A 302 3.64 -6.56 -20.37
CA ASN A 302 3.83 -5.26 -20.99
C ASN A 302 4.91 -4.46 -20.25
N VAL A 303 4.93 -4.50 -18.91
CA VAL A 303 6.03 -3.91 -18.13
C VAL A 303 7.37 -4.52 -18.50
N SER A 304 7.46 -5.85 -18.60
CA SER A 304 8.67 -6.55 -19.00
C SER A 304 9.12 -6.15 -20.41
N HIS A 305 8.17 -6.07 -21.34
CA HIS A 305 8.43 -5.63 -22.71
C HIS A 305 8.91 -4.16 -22.77
N LEU A 306 8.31 -3.26 -22.00
CA LEU A 306 8.76 -1.86 -21.88
C LEU A 306 10.21 -1.79 -21.38
N ILE A 307 10.54 -2.55 -20.33
CA ILE A 307 11.89 -2.54 -19.75
C ILE A 307 12.93 -3.13 -20.74
N GLN A 308 12.61 -4.27 -21.35
CA GLN A 308 13.56 -4.98 -22.20
C GLN A 308 13.75 -4.29 -23.55
N GLU A 309 12.65 -3.90 -24.22
CA GLU A 309 12.69 -3.42 -25.61
C GLU A 309 12.78 -1.90 -25.73
N TYR A 310 12.29 -1.13 -24.75
CA TYR A 310 12.31 0.34 -24.82
C TYR A 310 13.39 0.94 -23.92
N LEU A 311 13.55 0.45 -22.69
CA LEU A 311 14.62 0.93 -21.81
C LEU A 311 15.98 0.32 -22.14
N LYS A 312 16.04 -0.91 -22.68
CA LYS A 312 17.28 -1.53 -23.20
C LYS A 312 18.49 -1.42 -22.25
N GLY A 313 18.29 -1.73 -20.96
CA GLY A 313 19.34 -1.68 -19.92
C GLY A 313 19.52 -0.32 -19.22
N ARG A 314 18.68 0.67 -19.55
CA ARG A 314 18.60 1.95 -18.83
C ARG A 314 17.85 1.86 -17.49
N CYS A 315 17.10 0.78 -17.24
CA CYS A 315 16.49 0.56 -15.93
C CYS A 315 17.56 0.17 -14.89
N LYS A 316 17.87 1.07 -13.96
CA LYS A 316 18.88 0.83 -12.92
C LYS A 316 18.28 0.29 -11.63
N LEU A 317 17.04 0.62 -11.36
CA LEU A 317 16.35 0.21 -10.14
C LEU A 317 14.88 -0.04 -10.44
N ARG A 318 14.37 -1.21 -10.04
CA ARG A 318 12.93 -1.47 -9.97
C ARG A 318 12.52 -1.57 -8.50
N MET A 319 11.52 -0.79 -8.10
CA MET A 319 11.05 -0.67 -6.72
C MET A 319 9.59 -1.08 -6.62
N ALA A 320 9.22 -1.76 -5.53
CA ALA A 320 7.84 -2.08 -5.23
C ALA A 320 7.53 -2.23 -3.74
N GLY A 321 6.23 -2.27 -3.43
CA GLY A 321 5.62 -2.60 -2.13
C GLY A 321 5.01 -3.99 -2.12
N ASP A 322 3.74 -4.11 -1.70
CA ASP A 322 2.85 -5.28 -1.56
C ASP A 322 3.36 -6.35 -0.58
N LEU A 323 4.63 -6.70 -0.72
CA LEU A 323 5.34 -7.47 0.27
C LEU A 323 5.80 -6.57 1.41
N HIS A 324 5.13 -6.69 2.56
CA HIS A 324 5.34 -5.89 3.76
C HIS A 324 6.66 -6.21 4.50
N HIS A 325 7.78 -6.07 3.80
CA HIS A 325 9.14 -6.21 4.29
C HIS A 325 10.09 -5.38 3.42
N PHE A 326 11.36 -5.34 3.80
CA PHE A 326 12.40 -4.77 2.96
C PHE A 326 13.27 -5.87 2.37
N MET A 327 13.55 -5.80 1.07
CA MET A 327 14.55 -6.62 0.40
C MET A 327 15.25 -5.86 -0.70
N ARG A 328 16.57 -6.01 -0.80
CA ARG A 328 17.37 -5.49 -1.90
C ARG A 328 18.18 -6.59 -2.56
N HIS A 329 17.92 -6.81 -3.83
CA HIS A 329 18.71 -7.69 -4.69
C HIS A 329 19.51 -6.87 -5.68
N SER A 330 20.71 -7.33 -6.01
CA SER A 330 21.57 -6.68 -7.01
C SER A 330 22.08 -7.71 -7.99
N ALA A 331 22.04 -7.38 -9.28
CA ALA A 331 22.56 -8.25 -10.32
C ALA A 331 24.06 -8.51 -10.13
N THR A 332 24.51 -9.72 -10.43
CA THR A 332 25.93 -10.07 -10.40
C THR A 332 26.63 -9.54 -11.67
N ARG A 333 27.91 -9.15 -11.55
CA ARG A 333 28.66 -8.44 -12.61
C ARG A 333 28.91 -9.23 -13.91
N SER A 334 28.63 -10.53 -13.94
CA SER A 334 29.10 -11.44 -14.99
C SER A 334 28.20 -11.53 -16.22
N GLU A 335 27.01 -10.92 -16.24
CA GLU A 335 26.05 -11.13 -17.32
C GLU A 335 25.94 -9.96 -18.30
N LYS A 336 26.06 -10.26 -19.60
CA LYS A 336 26.04 -9.29 -20.70
C LYS A 336 24.67 -8.62 -20.93
N ASN A 337 23.57 -9.19 -20.42
CA ASN A 337 22.20 -8.74 -20.70
C ASN A 337 21.45 -8.42 -19.41
N ASN A 338 21.97 -7.46 -18.63
CA ASN A 338 21.26 -7.01 -17.45
C ASN A 338 20.22 -5.93 -17.80
N PHE A 339 18.95 -6.29 -17.77
CA PHE A 339 17.85 -5.36 -18.00
C PHE A 339 17.54 -4.47 -16.79
N VAL A 340 17.80 -4.94 -15.57
CA VAL A 340 17.51 -4.22 -14.31
C VAL A 340 18.63 -4.44 -13.30
N GLN A 341 19.35 -3.38 -12.94
CA GLN A 341 20.54 -3.55 -12.09
C GLN A 341 20.22 -3.91 -10.63
N HIS A 342 19.18 -3.29 -10.06
CA HIS A 342 18.77 -3.48 -8.67
C HIS A 342 17.26 -3.72 -8.59
N LEU A 343 16.87 -4.67 -7.74
CA LEU A 343 15.47 -4.95 -7.41
C LEU A 343 15.26 -4.64 -5.93
N LEU A 344 14.27 -3.82 -5.62
CA LEU A 344 13.97 -3.37 -4.27
C LEU A 344 12.50 -3.61 -3.94
N VAL A 345 12.27 -4.29 -2.82
CA VAL A 345 10.96 -4.36 -2.16
C VAL A 345 11.06 -3.53 -0.90
N ASN A 346 10.10 -2.63 -0.67
CA ASN A 346 9.99 -1.86 0.57
C ASN A 346 8.52 -1.57 0.92
N GLY A 347 7.83 -2.59 1.42
CA GLY A 347 6.48 -2.47 1.99
C GLY A 347 6.46 -2.19 3.49
N CYS A 348 7.48 -1.51 4.01
CA CYS A 348 7.61 -1.23 5.44
C CYS A 348 6.86 0.03 5.89
N GLY A 349 5.80 0.45 5.17
CA GLY A 349 5.10 1.71 5.40
C GLY A 349 4.16 1.74 6.60
N GLY A 350 3.78 0.57 7.13
CA GLY A 350 2.95 0.50 8.32
C GLY A 350 2.12 -0.79 8.43
N ALA A 351 2.06 -1.58 7.36
CA ALA A 351 1.38 -2.85 7.34
C ALA A 351 2.05 -3.98 8.13
N PHE A 352 1.24 -4.97 8.48
CA PHE A 352 1.70 -6.17 9.18
C PHE A 352 2.81 -6.87 8.39
N LEU A 353 3.80 -7.41 9.09
CA LEU A 353 5.02 -7.91 8.47
C LEU A 353 4.84 -9.20 7.66
N HIS A 354 5.32 -9.21 6.41
CA HIS A 354 5.42 -10.42 5.56
C HIS A 354 6.76 -11.15 5.76
N PRO A 355 6.79 -12.49 5.62
CA PRO A 355 8.01 -13.25 5.84
C PRO A 355 9.02 -13.04 4.71
N THR A 356 10.26 -12.72 5.09
CA THR A 356 11.41 -12.70 4.17
C THR A 356 11.99 -14.10 3.87
N HIS A 357 11.95 -15.05 4.82
CA HIS A 357 12.65 -16.33 4.71
C HIS A 357 12.14 -17.25 3.60
N VAL A 358 10.90 -17.05 3.13
CA VAL A 358 10.31 -17.83 2.03
C VAL A 358 10.96 -17.51 0.68
N PHE A 359 11.62 -16.35 0.56
CA PHE A 359 12.30 -15.90 -0.65
C PHE A 359 13.82 -16.13 -0.61
N ARG A 360 14.34 -16.89 0.35
CA ARG A 360 15.79 -17.12 0.53
C ARG A 360 16.48 -17.67 -0.72
N ASN A 361 15.75 -18.44 -1.53
CA ASN A 361 16.28 -19.11 -2.72
C ASN A 361 16.02 -18.31 -4.02
N PHE A 362 15.52 -17.08 -3.94
CA PHE A 362 15.38 -16.24 -5.11
C PHE A 362 16.76 -15.81 -5.62
N GLU A 363 17.12 -16.24 -6.82
CA GLU A 363 18.44 -15.98 -7.41
C GLU A 363 18.41 -15.55 -8.88
N ARG A 364 17.30 -15.72 -9.61
CA ARG A 364 17.24 -15.45 -11.05
C ARG A 364 15.96 -14.73 -11.45
N PHE A 365 16.11 -13.74 -12.33
CA PHE A 365 14.99 -13.03 -12.97
C PHE A 365 15.39 -12.51 -14.35
N SER A 366 14.54 -12.71 -15.36
CA SER A 366 14.77 -12.30 -16.76
C SER A 366 16.16 -12.68 -17.30
N GLY A 367 16.60 -13.91 -17.00
CA GLY A 367 17.92 -14.41 -17.41
C GLY A 367 19.06 -14.01 -16.47
N THR A 368 18.94 -12.90 -15.74
CA THR A 368 19.97 -12.36 -14.83
C THR A 368 19.99 -13.02 -13.46
N THR A 369 21.18 -13.32 -12.96
CA THR A 369 21.39 -13.75 -11.57
C THR A 369 21.51 -12.57 -10.61
N TYR A 370 20.84 -12.68 -9.46
CA TYR A 370 20.80 -11.68 -8.41
C TYR A 370 21.30 -12.23 -7.08
N GLU A 371 21.93 -11.36 -6.30
CA GLU A 371 22.32 -11.63 -4.92
C GLU A 371 21.50 -10.75 -3.97
N CYS A 372 20.91 -11.35 -2.93
CA CYS A 372 20.29 -10.59 -1.86
C CYS A 372 21.37 -9.86 -1.04
N LYS A 373 21.35 -8.53 -1.09
CA LYS A 373 22.30 -7.65 -0.40
C LYS A 373 21.83 -7.22 0.97
N ALA A 374 20.53 -7.20 1.20
CA ALA A 374 19.93 -6.83 2.49
C ALA A 374 18.46 -7.28 2.52
N ALA A 375 18.00 -7.71 3.70
CA ALA A 375 16.60 -7.98 3.97
C ALA A 375 16.26 -7.55 5.41
N TYR A 376 15.07 -7.00 5.61
CA TYR A 376 14.53 -6.73 6.94
C TYR A 376 13.07 -7.22 7.03
N PRO A 377 12.75 -8.11 7.99
CA PRO A 377 13.69 -8.78 8.91
C PRO A 377 14.70 -9.66 8.15
N SER A 378 15.84 -9.94 8.77
CA SER A 378 16.76 -10.96 8.23
C SER A 378 16.05 -12.32 8.13
N TYR A 379 16.55 -13.22 7.30
CA TYR A 379 15.88 -14.51 7.09
C TYR A 379 15.74 -15.32 8.39
N ASP A 380 16.71 -15.25 9.29
CA ASP A 380 16.68 -16.02 10.53
C ASP A 380 15.71 -15.39 11.56
N GLU A 381 15.70 -14.05 11.66
CA GLU A 381 14.69 -13.33 12.46
C GLU A 381 13.28 -13.61 11.96
N SER A 382 13.11 -13.61 10.64
CA SER A 382 11.85 -13.91 9.96
C SER A 382 11.34 -15.33 10.27
N THR A 383 12.23 -16.33 10.23
CA THR A 383 11.89 -17.70 10.65
C THR A 383 11.51 -17.75 12.13
N GLY A 384 12.24 -17.06 13.00
CA GLY A 384 11.94 -16.97 14.43
C GLY A 384 10.56 -16.34 14.72
N ILE A 385 10.23 -15.25 14.02
CA ILE A 385 8.91 -14.60 14.11
C ILE A 385 7.82 -15.57 13.66
N ALA A 386 8.00 -16.25 12.53
CA ALA A 386 7.02 -17.18 11.99
C ALA A 386 6.73 -18.37 12.92
N LEU A 387 7.77 -18.96 13.53
CA LEU A 387 7.62 -20.03 14.52
C LEU A 387 6.83 -19.55 15.75
N GLY A 388 7.11 -18.34 16.22
CA GLY A 388 6.36 -17.73 17.33
C GLY A 388 4.91 -17.42 17.01
N ASN A 389 4.58 -17.19 15.73
CA ASN A 389 3.22 -16.84 15.31
C ASN A 389 2.22 -18.00 15.50
N ILE A 390 2.64 -19.27 15.44
CA ILE A 390 1.73 -20.42 15.63
C ILE A 390 0.97 -20.33 16.96
N LEU A 391 1.66 -19.95 18.04
CA LEU A 391 1.05 -19.81 19.37
C LEU A 391 0.45 -18.42 19.60
N LYS A 392 1.14 -17.36 19.15
CA LYS A 392 0.70 -15.98 19.34
C LYS A 392 -0.58 -15.66 18.57
N PHE A 393 -0.71 -16.17 17.35
CA PHE A 393 -1.88 -15.96 16.50
C PHE A 393 -3.13 -16.53 17.17
N ARG A 394 -3.10 -17.80 17.58
CA ARG A 394 -4.22 -18.44 18.28
C ARG A 394 -4.60 -17.71 19.56
N LYS A 395 -3.62 -17.26 20.34
CA LYS A 395 -3.86 -16.48 21.55
C LYS A 395 -4.55 -15.14 21.27
N LYS A 396 -4.15 -14.43 20.21
CA LYS A 396 -4.69 -13.12 19.86
C LYS A 396 -6.04 -13.21 19.13
N ASN A 397 -6.23 -14.23 18.31
CA ASN A 397 -7.37 -14.41 17.40
C ASN A 397 -8.20 -15.65 17.76
N TRP A 398 -8.32 -16.00 19.05
CA TRP A 398 -9.03 -17.21 19.50
C TRP A 398 -10.49 -17.28 19.01
N GLN A 399 -11.15 -16.13 18.83
CA GLN A 399 -12.51 -16.05 18.28
C GLN A 399 -12.57 -16.55 16.84
N PHE A 400 -11.54 -16.27 16.03
CA PHE A 400 -11.43 -16.79 14.67
C PHE A 400 -11.37 -18.32 14.66
N ASP A 401 -10.59 -18.93 15.56
CA ASP A 401 -10.50 -20.40 15.67
C ASP A 401 -11.86 -21.02 16.03
N ILE A 402 -12.61 -20.42 16.96
CA ILE A 402 -13.93 -20.93 17.36
C ILE A 402 -14.95 -20.79 16.24
N ILE A 403 -15.06 -19.61 15.64
CA ILE A 403 -16.06 -19.33 14.60
C ILE A 403 -15.73 -20.10 13.33
N GLY A 404 -14.46 -20.09 12.91
CA GLY A 404 -13.98 -20.88 11.77
C GLY A 404 -14.19 -22.37 12.00
N GLY A 405 -13.92 -22.88 13.21
CA GLY A 405 -14.19 -24.26 13.59
C GLY A 405 -15.68 -24.63 13.51
N PHE A 406 -16.57 -23.74 13.96
CA PHE A 406 -18.02 -23.95 13.87
C PHE A 406 -18.52 -23.95 12.41
N ILE A 407 -18.06 -23.00 11.59
CA ILE A 407 -18.40 -22.94 10.15
C ILE A 407 -17.89 -24.19 9.45
N TYR A 408 -16.64 -24.59 9.69
CA TYR A 408 -16.05 -25.79 9.13
C TYR A 408 -16.84 -27.04 9.55
N PHE A 409 -17.24 -27.13 10.82
CA PHE A 409 -18.10 -28.21 11.31
C PHE A 409 -19.43 -28.24 10.54
N ILE A 410 -20.12 -27.11 10.34
CA ILE A 410 -21.37 -27.07 9.57
C ILE A 410 -21.14 -27.50 8.12
N LEU A 411 -20.09 -27.01 7.46
CA LEU A 411 -19.78 -27.37 6.08
C LEU A 411 -19.54 -28.87 5.94
N VAL A 412 -18.68 -29.44 6.77
CA VAL A 412 -18.42 -30.89 6.78
C VAL A 412 -19.69 -31.66 7.14
N PHE A 413 -20.45 -31.18 8.13
CA PHE A 413 -21.70 -31.83 8.55
C PHE A 413 -22.75 -31.85 7.43
N SER A 414 -22.84 -30.76 6.66
CA SER A 414 -23.74 -30.65 5.50
C SER A 414 -23.39 -31.59 4.35
N MET A 415 -22.12 -32.04 4.29
CA MET A 415 -21.64 -33.00 3.30
C MET A 415 -21.81 -34.46 3.75
N PHE A 416 -22.15 -34.73 5.03
CA PHE A 416 -22.48 -36.08 5.44
C PHE A 416 -23.80 -36.52 4.79
N PRO A 417 -23.86 -37.72 4.20
CA PRO A 417 -25.08 -38.24 3.64
C PRO A 417 -26.14 -38.31 4.75
N GLN A 418 -27.29 -37.69 4.52
CA GLN A 418 -28.46 -37.88 5.37
C GLN A 418 -28.95 -39.31 5.19
N VAL A 419 -28.44 -40.22 6.00
CA VAL A 419 -28.95 -41.59 6.06
C VAL A 419 -30.37 -41.50 6.61
N SER A 420 -31.37 -41.62 5.74
CA SER A 420 -32.75 -41.84 6.16
C SER A 420 -32.81 -43.22 6.81
N TYR A 421 -32.66 -43.28 8.14
CA TYR A 421 -33.03 -44.48 8.89
C TYR A 421 -34.54 -44.66 8.78
N ARG A 422 -34.98 -45.39 7.76
CA ARG A 422 -36.29 -46.02 7.74
C ARG A 422 -36.27 -47.07 8.86
N PHE A 423 -36.85 -46.74 10.01
CA PHE A 423 -37.16 -47.74 11.04
C PHE A 423 -38.11 -48.78 10.43
N SER A 424 -37.57 -49.85 9.86
CA SER A 424 -38.36 -51.03 9.51
C SER A 424 -38.65 -51.78 10.80
N LYS A 425 -39.90 -51.66 11.26
CA LYS A 425 -40.61 -52.52 12.21
C LYS A 425 -39.77 -53.66 12.81
N TRP A 426 -39.20 -53.43 13.99
CA TRP A 426 -38.96 -54.51 14.94
C TRP A 426 -40.23 -54.66 15.77
N SER A 427 -41.01 -55.70 15.46
CA SER A 427 -42.14 -56.14 16.27
C SER A 427 -41.60 -56.80 17.52
N PHE A 428 -41.55 -56.09 18.64
CA PHE A 428 -41.40 -56.71 19.95
C PHE A 428 -42.76 -56.74 20.63
N TYR A 429 -43.37 -57.92 20.61
CA TYR A 429 -44.45 -58.31 21.50
C TYR A 429 -43.98 -58.16 22.95
N PHE A 430 -44.57 -57.24 23.71
CA PHE A 430 -44.70 -57.40 25.15
C PHE A 430 -46.16 -57.25 25.56
N LYS A 431 -46.65 -58.38 26.05
CA LYS A 431 -47.97 -58.65 26.59
C LYS A 431 -48.14 -57.82 27.87
N VAL A 432 -49.18 -57.00 27.92
CA VAL A 432 -49.66 -56.36 29.15
C VAL A 432 -50.31 -57.44 30.02
N TYR A 433 -49.88 -57.55 31.27
CA TYR A 433 -50.70 -58.09 32.37
C TYR A 433 -50.90 -56.98 33.41
N PRO A 434 -52.12 -56.78 33.95
CA PRO A 434 -52.43 -55.62 34.78
C PRO A 434 -52.25 -55.89 36.28
N LEU A 435 -51.98 -54.76 36.97
CA LEU A 435 -51.88 -54.45 38.41
C LEU A 435 -50.53 -54.73 39.09
#